data_AF-A0AAD5UPE5-F1
#
_entry.id   AF-A0AAD5UPE5-F1
#
_cell.length_a   1.000
_cell.length_b   1.000
_cell.length_c   1.000
_cell.angle_alpha   90.00
_cell.angle_beta   90.00
_cell.angle_gamma   90.00
#
_symmetry.space_group_name_H-M   'P 1'
#
loop_
_entity.id
_entity.type
_entity.pdbx_description
1 polymer ?
#
loop_
_entity_poly.entity_id
_entity_poly.type
_entity_poly.pdbx_seq_one_letter_code
_entity_poly.pdbx_strand_id
1 'polypeptide(L)'
;MDSDDEEMLNQLELQARTKDWYGYNRGIFTTSIRWSRRNGVYLKLHQAKEWGCVRREYARWRDAVVNGLEIDRRRNSSALYRVKRFCESIQGFHEGNLDLTGRHESRYQQLYARWNRFLADVLHLSLHATEVEVPVEEDEEIVMEIDYTVDRPEVLEKFQKDWKVWAISLEFIFRHTKRTLECLSEHPTPVFQKLLLRDFPPELIHHIMFLANSADAQRLGSTSKYFRKTSLSHIYISRIFDIPFRPIPLVPGAPADSFHQQKQIRAAGDTLVEELDFVLSRPDILESLQHVTMFGQWYGLVKKILGFESGSREYRNFFGPFESRVGPILRRIPKLKTLTLTGQTISNEIVNALESSRNLHSIEVHSAQITARKTTAPPQYPSVINADLVFDSDETLSLWGLLRSFPNLRSLELRFSRGLTGIELEADLRTRFNPFRTLERVIIEKAEPEHIEVITDWIQSSPSLKLTHLCLEGGRPGIFLRQTRELLLALNPAPLQVLILDGLYYAEPDLLDTIAGIFPNLRALTLLYRQTRSRVSTWPRTSW
;
A
#
# COMPACT_ATOMS: atom_id res chain seq x y z
N MET A 1 24.39 -47.38 9.42
CA MET A 1 25.10 -46.10 9.46
C MET A 1 25.32 -45.83 10.93
N ASP A 2 26.54 -46.06 11.37
CA ASP A 2 26.88 -45.93 12.79
C ASP A 2 26.99 -44.45 13.15
N SER A 3 26.70 -44.12 14.41
CA SER A 3 26.70 -42.75 14.96
C SER A 3 27.95 -41.94 14.61
N ASP A 4 29.08 -42.62 14.40
CA ASP A 4 30.37 -42.00 14.09
C ASP A 4 30.49 -41.57 12.62
N ASP A 5 29.76 -42.22 11.69
CA ASP A 5 29.71 -41.83 10.28
C ASP A 5 28.84 -40.58 10.08
N GLU A 6 27.78 -40.43 10.89
CA GLU A 6 26.88 -39.27 10.86
C GLU A 6 27.57 -38.02 11.46
N GLU A 7 28.41 -38.20 12.49
CA GLU A 7 29.22 -37.12 13.06
C GLU A 7 30.37 -36.70 12.13
N MET A 8 31.02 -37.66 11.46
CA MET A 8 32.07 -37.38 10.46
C MET A 8 31.49 -36.69 9.21
N LEU A 9 30.31 -37.10 8.74
CA LEU A 9 29.59 -36.41 7.65
C LEU A 9 29.16 -35.01 8.07
N ASN A 10 28.66 -34.82 9.29
CA ASN A 10 28.33 -33.48 9.80
C ASN A 10 29.57 -32.60 9.96
N GLN A 11 30.73 -33.14 10.35
CA GLN A 11 31.99 -32.39 10.43
C GLN A 11 32.58 -32.07 9.04
N LEU A 12 32.50 -33.00 8.08
CA LEU A 12 32.91 -32.75 6.69
C LEU A 12 31.96 -31.76 6.00
N GLU A 13 30.66 -31.81 6.30
CA GLU A 13 29.69 -30.84 5.83
C GLU A 13 29.91 -29.46 6.49
N LEU A 14 30.30 -29.41 7.77
CA LEU A 14 30.68 -28.17 8.46
C LEU A 14 32.01 -27.59 7.95
N GLN A 15 32.98 -28.43 7.59
CA GLN A 15 34.25 -28.03 6.97
C GLN A 15 34.07 -27.58 5.51
N ALA A 16 33.24 -28.27 4.72
CA ALA A 16 32.84 -27.85 3.37
C ALA A 16 32.02 -26.55 3.40
N ARG A 17 31.26 -26.31 4.48
CA ARG A 17 30.55 -25.05 4.74
C ARG A 17 31.46 -23.89 5.17
N THR A 18 32.75 -24.05 5.49
CA THR A 18 33.48 -22.97 6.19
C THR A 18 34.66 -22.32 5.46
N LYS A 19 35.32 -22.91 4.46
CA LYS A 19 36.64 -22.37 4.04
C LYS A 19 36.71 -21.47 2.78
N ASP A 20 36.05 -21.76 1.66
CA ASP A 20 36.35 -20.99 0.43
C ASP A 20 35.24 -20.06 -0.06
N TRP A 21 33.96 -20.39 0.13
CA TRP A 21 32.84 -19.56 -0.35
C TRP A 21 32.34 -18.55 0.71
N TYR A 22 32.40 -18.91 2.00
CA TYR A 22 31.86 -18.08 3.09
C TYR A 22 32.65 -16.77 3.29
N GLY A 23 33.95 -16.73 3.02
CA GLY A 23 34.75 -15.50 3.16
C GLY A 23 34.36 -14.41 2.17
N TYR A 24 34.19 -14.77 0.89
CA TYR A 24 33.89 -13.81 -0.18
C TYR A 24 32.42 -13.40 -0.21
N ASN A 25 31.51 -14.34 0.05
CA ASN A 25 30.08 -14.13 -0.12
C ASN A 25 29.36 -13.68 1.16
N ARG A 26 29.81 -14.03 2.37
CA ARG A 26 29.19 -13.49 3.60
C ARG A 26 29.32 -11.97 3.69
N GLY A 27 30.41 -11.39 3.17
CA GLY A 27 30.58 -9.95 2.99
C GLY A 27 29.66 -9.34 1.92
N ILE A 28 29.29 -10.08 0.87
CA ILE A 28 28.32 -9.63 -0.13
C ILE A 28 26.88 -9.77 0.40
N PHE A 29 26.54 -10.89 1.06
CA PHE A 29 25.19 -11.23 1.52
C PHE A 29 24.75 -10.52 2.80
N THR A 30 25.59 -10.41 3.83
CA THR A 30 25.22 -9.68 5.08
C THR A 30 25.15 -8.18 4.84
N THR A 31 26.02 -7.65 3.99
CA THR A 31 25.97 -6.26 3.55
C THR A 31 24.78 -6.03 2.62
N SER A 32 24.42 -6.98 1.74
CA SER A 32 23.29 -6.95 0.79
C SER A 32 21.90 -6.96 1.44
N ILE A 33 21.65 -7.83 2.42
CA ILE A 33 20.32 -7.89 3.07
C ILE A 33 20.08 -6.64 3.94
N ARG A 34 21.12 -6.14 4.62
CA ARG A 34 21.07 -4.85 5.34
C ARG A 34 21.00 -3.65 4.38
N TRP A 35 21.65 -3.70 3.21
CA TRP A 35 21.61 -2.63 2.21
C TRP A 35 20.27 -2.57 1.47
N SER A 36 19.69 -3.68 1.04
CA SER A 36 18.40 -3.68 0.30
C SER A 36 17.23 -3.16 1.15
N ARG A 37 17.31 -3.34 2.48
CA ARG A 37 16.35 -2.75 3.45
C ARG A 37 16.65 -1.29 3.80
N ARG A 38 17.88 -0.78 3.62
CA ARG A 38 18.28 0.59 3.99
C ARG A 38 18.43 1.58 2.82
N ASN A 39 18.70 1.11 1.60
CA ASN A 39 19.11 1.94 0.45
C ASN A 39 18.25 1.71 -0.81
N GLY A 40 16.96 1.40 -0.66
CA GLY A 40 16.03 1.17 -1.78
C GLY A 40 15.73 2.38 -2.67
N VAL A 41 16.44 3.50 -2.52
CA VAL A 41 16.09 4.78 -3.17
C VAL A 41 17.02 5.13 -4.32
N TYR A 42 18.22 4.53 -4.32
CA TYR A 42 19.17 4.66 -5.42
C TYR A 42 19.48 3.29 -5.97
N LEU A 43 18.71 2.88 -6.97
CA LEU A 43 19.11 1.79 -7.83
C LEU A 43 19.99 2.39 -8.92
N LYS A 44 21.29 2.11 -8.86
CA LYS A 44 22.16 2.31 -10.03
C LYS A 44 21.57 1.53 -11.20
N LEU A 45 21.88 1.94 -12.43
CA LEU A 45 21.40 1.26 -13.63
C LEU A 45 21.60 -0.27 -13.53
N HIS A 46 20.58 -1.06 -13.88
CA HIS A 46 20.56 -2.54 -13.76
C HIS A 46 20.77 -3.15 -12.37
N GLN A 47 20.95 -2.37 -11.31
CA GLN A 47 21.24 -2.90 -9.97
C GLN A 47 20.10 -3.81 -9.47
N ALA A 48 18.84 -3.50 -9.78
CA ALA A 48 17.70 -4.37 -9.43
C ALA A 48 17.77 -5.72 -10.14
N LYS A 49 18.18 -5.73 -11.41
CA LYS A 49 18.34 -6.94 -12.22
C LYS A 49 19.53 -7.77 -11.74
N GLU A 50 20.66 -7.11 -11.43
CA GLU A 50 21.82 -7.71 -10.77
C GLU A 50 21.40 -8.40 -9.47
N TRP A 51 20.67 -7.72 -8.59
CA TRP A 51 20.15 -8.30 -7.34
C TRP A 51 19.17 -9.44 -7.58
N GLY A 52 18.30 -9.32 -8.58
CA GLY A 52 17.39 -10.39 -8.98
C GLY A 52 18.15 -11.66 -9.38
N CYS A 53 19.23 -11.52 -10.15
CA CYS A 53 20.12 -12.64 -10.48
C CYS A 53 20.79 -13.22 -9.25
N VAL A 54 21.38 -12.41 -8.38
CA VAL A 54 22.01 -12.89 -7.14
C VAL A 54 21.02 -13.66 -6.27
N ARG A 55 19.77 -13.18 -6.15
CA ARG A 55 18.73 -13.90 -5.40
C ARG A 55 18.34 -15.24 -6.04
N ARG A 56 18.20 -15.29 -7.37
CA ARG A 56 17.90 -16.53 -8.08
C ARG A 56 19.05 -17.53 -8.00
N GLU A 57 20.28 -17.08 -8.18
CA GLU A 57 21.48 -17.90 -8.02
C GLU A 57 21.58 -18.44 -6.60
N TYR A 58 21.29 -17.63 -5.58
CA TYR A 58 21.26 -18.08 -4.19
C TYR A 58 20.14 -19.09 -3.91
N ALA A 59 18.93 -18.86 -4.44
CA ALA A 59 17.82 -19.81 -4.30
C ALA A 59 18.18 -21.17 -4.93
N ARG A 60 18.69 -21.15 -6.18
CA ARG A 60 19.16 -22.36 -6.87
C ARG A 60 20.28 -23.06 -6.11
N TRP A 61 21.26 -22.31 -5.59
CA TRP A 61 22.34 -22.86 -4.79
C TRP A 61 21.80 -23.56 -3.53
N ARG A 62 20.91 -22.90 -2.80
CA ARG A 62 20.29 -23.46 -1.59
C ARG A 62 19.52 -24.74 -1.92
N ASP A 63 18.73 -24.73 -2.99
CA ASP A 63 17.94 -25.87 -3.40
C ASP A 63 18.84 -27.03 -3.90
N ALA A 64 19.94 -26.74 -4.60
CA ALA A 64 20.92 -27.76 -5.01
C ALA A 64 21.62 -28.41 -3.82
N VAL A 65 22.02 -27.62 -2.80
CA VAL A 65 22.63 -28.14 -1.55
C VAL A 65 21.65 -29.06 -0.82
N VAL A 66 20.37 -28.65 -0.70
CA VAL A 66 19.34 -29.47 -0.04
C VAL A 66 19.10 -30.78 -0.77
N ASN A 67 19.24 -30.80 -2.10
CA ASN A 67 18.96 -31.97 -2.94
C ASN A 67 20.21 -32.77 -3.35
N GLY A 68 21.41 -32.42 -2.85
CA GLY A 68 22.66 -33.10 -3.22
C GLY A 68 23.06 -32.96 -4.70
N LEU A 69 22.55 -31.94 -5.41
CA LEU A 69 22.84 -31.72 -6.83
C LEU A 69 24.19 -31.00 -7.00
N GLU A 70 24.96 -31.40 -8.02
CA GLU A 70 26.18 -30.68 -8.40
C GLU A 70 25.81 -29.27 -8.90
N ILE A 71 26.35 -28.26 -8.23
CA ILE A 71 26.08 -26.86 -8.56
C ILE A 71 26.90 -26.50 -9.80
N ASP A 72 26.24 -26.18 -10.90
CA ASP A 72 26.90 -25.55 -12.05
C ASP A 72 27.40 -24.15 -11.63
N ARG A 73 28.70 -24.08 -11.30
CA ARG A 73 29.38 -22.84 -10.90
C ARG A 73 29.68 -21.91 -12.08
N ARG A 74 29.35 -22.31 -13.32
CA ARG A 74 29.76 -21.62 -14.55
C ARG A 74 28.87 -20.44 -14.96
N ARG A 75 27.83 -20.07 -14.20
CA ARG A 75 26.97 -18.94 -14.56
C ARG A 75 26.99 -17.85 -13.49
N ASN A 76 27.76 -16.79 -13.74
CA ASN A 76 27.76 -15.57 -12.93
C ASN A 76 26.93 -14.47 -13.61
N SER A 77 25.61 -14.67 -13.64
CA SER A 77 24.69 -13.75 -14.32
C SER A 77 24.74 -12.35 -13.71
N SER A 78 25.12 -12.22 -12.43
CA SER A 78 25.31 -10.92 -11.78
C SER A 78 26.44 -10.10 -12.43
N ALA A 79 27.48 -10.77 -12.94
CA ALA A 79 28.63 -10.12 -13.54
C ALA A 79 28.29 -9.46 -14.89
N LEU A 80 27.38 -10.07 -15.67
CA LEU A 80 26.83 -9.48 -16.90
C LEU A 80 26.25 -8.09 -16.64
N TYR A 81 25.38 -7.98 -15.63
CA TYR A 81 24.77 -6.70 -15.26
C TYR A 81 25.77 -5.69 -14.71
N ARG A 82 26.90 -6.14 -14.13
CA ARG A 82 27.98 -5.24 -13.68
C ARG A 82 28.73 -4.61 -14.85
N VAL A 83 29.11 -5.41 -15.85
CA VAL A 83 29.77 -4.91 -17.07
C VAL A 83 28.82 -4.00 -17.83
N LYS A 84 27.56 -4.43 -18.03
CA LYS A 84 26.52 -3.64 -18.69
C LYS A 84 26.30 -2.29 -17.99
N ARG A 85 26.09 -2.29 -16.67
CA ARG A 85 25.96 -1.07 -15.87
C ARG A 85 27.18 -0.17 -16.03
N PHE A 86 28.39 -0.73 -16.02
CA PHE A 86 29.61 0.06 -16.11
C PHE A 86 29.71 0.78 -17.47
N CYS A 87 29.51 0.05 -18.56
CA CYS A 87 29.51 0.59 -19.92
C CYS A 87 28.39 1.64 -20.12
N GLU A 88 27.15 1.29 -19.76
CA GLU A 88 26.01 2.21 -19.92
C GLU A 88 26.08 3.41 -18.97
N SER A 89 26.83 3.33 -17.85
CA SER A 89 27.09 4.52 -17.03
C SER A 89 28.00 5.51 -17.75
N ILE A 90 29.01 5.04 -18.49
CA ILE A 90 29.87 5.91 -19.30
C ILE A 90 29.04 6.51 -20.44
N GLN A 91 28.29 5.68 -21.17
CA GLN A 91 27.41 6.13 -22.26
C GLN A 91 26.42 7.21 -21.77
N GLY A 92 25.75 6.97 -20.65
CA GLY A 92 24.78 7.91 -20.10
C GLY A 92 25.34 9.27 -19.67
N PHE A 93 26.65 9.36 -19.36
CA PHE A 93 27.29 10.67 -19.16
C PHE A 93 27.42 11.44 -20.48
N HIS A 94 27.70 10.76 -21.59
CA HIS A 94 27.93 11.37 -22.89
C HIS A 94 26.62 11.65 -23.66
N GLU A 95 25.62 10.78 -23.53
CA GLU A 95 24.27 10.97 -24.08
C GLU A 95 23.42 11.94 -23.24
N GLY A 96 23.81 12.18 -21.99
CA GLY A 96 23.04 12.99 -21.04
C GLY A 96 21.84 12.28 -20.41
N ASN A 97 21.70 10.97 -20.61
CA ASN A 97 20.69 10.11 -20.01
C ASN A 97 21.33 9.07 -19.07
N LEU A 98 21.36 9.36 -17.76
CA LEU A 98 22.02 8.51 -16.75
C LEU A 98 21.04 8.05 -15.67
N ASP A 99 21.49 7.12 -14.82
CA ASP A 99 20.78 6.73 -13.60
C ASP A 99 20.49 7.90 -12.64
N LEU A 100 19.58 7.65 -11.70
CA LEU A 100 19.10 8.63 -10.70
C LEU A 100 20.17 9.05 -9.68
N THR A 101 21.43 8.63 -9.82
CA THR A 101 22.51 9.05 -8.91
C THR A 101 23.24 10.30 -9.39
N GLY A 102 22.79 10.88 -10.52
CA GLY A 102 23.18 12.21 -11.00
C GLY A 102 24.43 12.21 -11.87
N ARG A 103 24.52 13.22 -12.75
CA ARG A 103 25.63 13.43 -13.69
C ARG A 103 26.65 14.43 -13.15
N HIS A 104 27.28 14.07 -12.03
CA HIS A 104 28.30 14.87 -11.38
C HIS A 104 29.69 14.65 -12.01
N GLU A 105 30.44 15.72 -12.22
CA GLU A 105 31.78 15.67 -12.81
C GLU A 105 32.74 14.78 -12.02
N SER A 106 32.75 14.88 -10.69
CA SER A 106 33.61 14.05 -9.82
C SER A 106 33.35 12.55 -9.99
N ARG A 107 32.08 12.16 -10.17
CA ARG A 107 31.68 10.77 -10.46
C ARG A 107 32.17 10.34 -11.84
N TYR A 108 32.01 11.20 -12.84
CA TYR A 108 32.49 10.93 -14.20
C TYR A 108 34.00 10.71 -14.22
N GLN A 109 34.79 11.59 -13.61
CA GLN A 109 36.26 11.48 -13.57
C GLN A 109 36.70 10.13 -12.97
N GLN A 110 36.07 9.69 -11.88
CA GLN A 110 36.36 8.39 -11.26
C GLN A 110 35.99 7.21 -12.17
N LEU A 111 34.81 7.27 -12.80
CA LEU A 111 34.34 6.23 -13.71
C LEU A 111 35.20 6.17 -14.97
N TYR A 112 35.56 7.31 -15.54
CA TYR A 112 36.36 7.43 -16.75
C TYR A 112 37.79 6.95 -16.53
N ALA A 113 38.42 7.29 -15.39
CA ALA A 113 39.72 6.72 -15.01
C ALA A 113 39.68 5.20 -14.85
N ARG A 114 38.55 4.64 -14.39
CA ARG A 114 38.33 3.19 -14.35
C ARG A 114 38.07 2.62 -15.74
N TRP A 115 37.37 3.35 -16.61
CA TRP A 115 37.08 2.96 -17.98
C TRP A 115 38.35 2.83 -18.81
N ASN A 116 39.29 3.77 -18.70
CA ASN A 116 40.55 3.70 -19.43
C ASN A 116 41.38 2.47 -19.04
N ARG A 117 41.37 2.10 -17.75
CA ARG A 117 42.01 0.85 -17.29
C ARG A 117 41.30 -0.39 -17.83
N PHE A 118 39.96 -0.40 -17.75
CA PHE A 118 39.16 -1.48 -18.31
C PHE A 118 39.41 -1.67 -19.80
N LEU A 119 39.40 -0.58 -20.55
CA LEU A 119 39.63 -0.57 -21.98
C LEU A 119 41.03 -1.08 -22.33
N ALA A 120 42.07 -0.63 -21.61
CA ALA A 120 43.43 -1.13 -21.81
C ALA A 120 43.51 -2.65 -21.59
N ASP A 121 42.88 -3.17 -20.54
CA ASP A 121 42.86 -4.61 -20.28
C ASP A 121 42.02 -5.39 -21.30
N VAL A 122 40.89 -4.83 -21.77
CA VAL A 122 40.06 -5.43 -22.82
C VAL A 122 40.81 -5.47 -24.15
N LEU A 123 41.52 -4.40 -24.51
CA LEU A 123 42.35 -4.36 -25.72
C LEU A 123 43.49 -5.39 -25.62
N HIS A 124 44.15 -5.48 -24.46
CA HIS A 124 45.18 -6.50 -24.24
C HIS A 124 44.62 -7.93 -24.36
N LEU A 125 43.43 -8.18 -23.80
CA LEU A 125 42.74 -9.45 -23.92
C LEU A 125 42.37 -9.77 -25.38
N SER A 126 41.91 -8.78 -26.14
CA SER A 126 41.53 -8.96 -27.56
C SER A 126 42.70 -9.37 -28.46
N LEU A 127 43.95 -9.03 -28.11
CA LEU A 127 45.15 -9.47 -28.83
C LEU A 127 45.41 -10.98 -28.71
N HIS A 128 44.79 -11.63 -27.73
CA HIS A 128 44.96 -13.05 -27.44
C HIS A 128 43.65 -13.84 -27.66
N ALA A 129 42.61 -13.19 -28.17
CA ALA A 129 41.29 -13.78 -28.36
C ALA A 129 41.08 -14.19 -29.82
N THR A 130 40.59 -15.42 -30.02
CA THR A 130 40.22 -15.96 -31.33
C THR A 130 38.72 -16.20 -31.36
N GLU A 131 38.06 -15.73 -32.41
CA GLU A 131 36.63 -15.92 -32.63
C GLU A 131 36.33 -17.41 -32.86
N VAL A 132 35.32 -17.93 -32.17
CA VAL A 132 34.83 -19.30 -32.33
C VAL A 132 33.31 -19.29 -32.44
N GLU A 133 32.77 -20.13 -33.32
CA GLU A 133 31.33 -20.36 -33.39
C GLU A 133 30.95 -21.46 -32.40
N VAL A 134 30.06 -21.14 -31.47
CA VAL A 134 29.56 -22.05 -30.44
C VAL A 134 28.09 -22.35 -30.73
N PRO A 135 27.71 -23.63 -30.88
CA PRO A 135 26.30 -23.98 -31.00
C PRO A 135 25.60 -23.77 -29.64
N VAL A 136 24.57 -22.93 -29.64
CA VAL A 136 23.71 -22.65 -28.48
C VAL A 136 22.30 -23.13 -28.81
N GLU A 137 21.73 -23.95 -27.95
CA GLU A 137 20.36 -24.43 -28.08
C GLU A 137 19.40 -23.37 -27.51
N GLU A 138 18.62 -22.73 -28.39
CA GLU A 138 17.54 -21.81 -28.04
C GLU A 138 16.22 -22.34 -28.62
N ASP A 139 15.21 -22.57 -27.76
CA ASP A 139 13.86 -23.03 -28.17
C ASP A 139 13.85 -24.27 -29.09
N GLU A 140 14.68 -25.27 -28.79
CA GLU A 140 14.86 -26.52 -29.56
C GLU A 140 15.56 -26.34 -30.92
N GLU A 141 16.02 -25.13 -31.25
CA GLU A 141 16.86 -24.84 -32.42
C GLU A 141 18.32 -24.62 -31.99
N ILE A 142 19.27 -25.13 -32.79
CA ILE A 142 20.70 -24.86 -32.60
C ILE A 142 21.05 -23.58 -33.36
N VAL A 143 21.29 -22.50 -32.63
CA VAL A 143 21.77 -21.23 -33.17
C VAL A 143 23.29 -21.16 -32.98
N MET A 144 24.03 -20.78 -34.01
CA MET A 144 25.47 -20.54 -33.89
C MET A 144 25.68 -19.15 -33.29
N GLU A 145 26.17 -19.08 -32.05
CA GLU A 145 26.62 -17.83 -31.43
C GLU A 145 28.12 -17.66 -31.61
N ILE A 146 28.55 -16.41 -31.81
CA ILE A 146 29.98 -16.07 -31.79
C ILE A 146 30.42 -15.95 -30.33
N ASP A 147 31.47 -16.67 -29.93
CA ASP A 147 32.20 -16.44 -28.69
C ASP A 147 33.70 -16.33 -28.97
N TYR A 148 34.51 -16.15 -27.93
CA TYR A 148 35.94 -16.04 -28.07
C TYR A 148 36.67 -17.02 -27.14
N THR A 149 37.66 -17.71 -27.70
CA THR A 149 38.67 -18.47 -26.94
C THR A 149 39.91 -17.61 -26.76
N VAL A 150 40.66 -17.81 -25.67
CA VAL A 150 41.88 -17.04 -25.39
C VAL A 150 43.06 -17.99 -25.35
N ASP A 151 44.05 -17.76 -26.21
CA ASP A 151 45.21 -18.66 -26.37
C ASP A 151 46.10 -18.71 -25.11
N ARG A 152 46.04 -17.66 -24.28
CA ARG A 152 46.78 -17.53 -23.01
C ARG A 152 45.84 -17.48 -21.81
N PRO A 153 45.57 -18.62 -21.14
CA PRO A 153 44.65 -18.68 -20.00
C PRO A 153 45.00 -17.69 -18.88
N GLU A 154 46.28 -17.40 -18.65
CA GLU A 154 46.72 -16.51 -17.56
C GLU A 154 46.25 -15.06 -17.77
N VAL A 155 46.14 -14.63 -19.03
CA VAL A 155 45.64 -13.30 -19.41
C VAL A 155 44.14 -13.20 -19.10
N LEU A 156 43.39 -14.23 -19.47
CA LEU A 156 41.95 -14.31 -19.20
C LEU A 156 41.68 -14.40 -17.70
N GLU A 157 42.40 -15.24 -16.96
CA GLU A 157 42.26 -15.39 -15.52
C GLU A 157 42.57 -14.08 -14.77
N LYS A 158 43.64 -13.39 -15.17
CA LYS A 158 44.00 -12.08 -14.61
C LYS A 158 42.88 -11.06 -14.86
N PHE A 159 42.39 -10.96 -16.10
CA PHE A 159 41.29 -10.06 -16.45
C PHE A 159 40.02 -10.38 -15.65
N GLN A 160 39.62 -11.65 -15.59
CA GLN A 160 38.45 -12.11 -14.85
C GLN A 160 38.57 -11.82 -13.36
N LYS A 161 39.76 -11.97 -12.78
CA LYS A 161 40.05 -11.65 -11.37
C LYS A 161 39.97 -10.16 -11.10
N ASP A 162 40.62 -9.33 -11.91
CA ASP A 162 40.70 -7.88 -11.72
C ASP A 162 39.32 -7.21 -11.86
N TRP A 163 38.53 -7.65 -12.84
CA TRP A 163 37.20 -7.10 -13.13
C TRP A 163 36.06 -7.88 -12.47
N LYS A 164 36.37 -9.02 -11.83
CA LYS A 164 35.42 -9.93 -11.18
C LYS A 164 34.34 -10.44 -12.13
N VAL A 165 34.73 -10.77 -13.37
CA VAL A 165 33.84 -11.16 -14.49
C VAL A 165 33.94 -12.65 -14.84
N TRP A 166 34.08 -13.50 -13.82
CA TRP A 166 34.12 -14.96 -13.96
C TRP A 166 32.92 -15.48 -14.75
N ALA A 167 33.18 -16.32 -15.75
CA ALA A 167 32.17 -17.01 -16.53
C ALA A 167 31.13 -16.09 -17.21
N ILE A 168 31.62 -14.98 -17.75
CA ILE A 168 30.91 -14.15 -18.74
C ILE A 168 31.50 -14.45 -20.12
N SER A 169 30.66 -14.55 -21.15
CA SER A 169 31.09 -14.59 -22.55
C SER A 169 31.91 -13.35 -22.90
N LEU A 170 33.05 -13.56 -23.56
CA LEU A 170 33.91 -12.46 -23.99
C LEU A 170 33.24 -11.62 -25.09
N GLU A 171 32.39 -12.25 -25.91
CA GLU A 171 31.58 -11.56 -26.91
C GLU A 171 30.71 -10.47 -26.28
N PHE A 172 30.07 -10.76 -25.15
CA PHE A 172 29.29 -9.78 -24.39
C PHE A 172 30.15 -8.57 -23.95
N ILE A 173 31.38 -8.82 -23.49
CA ILE A 173 32.30 -7.79 -23.02
C ILE A 173 32.76 -6.92 -24.20
N PHE A 174 33.17 -7.53 -25.31
CA PHE A 174 33.62 -6.83 -26.50
C PHE A 174 32.49 -6.01 -27.14
N ARG A 175 31.29 -6.58 -27.27
CA ARG A 175 30.10 -5.92 -27.79
C ARG A 175 29.76 -4.65 -27.00
N HIS A 176 29.72 -4.74 -25.68
CA HIS A 176 29.43 -3.57 -24.82
C HIS A 176 30.57 -2.54 -24.80
N THR A 177 31.82 -3.00 -24.93
CA THR A 177 32.98 -2.10 -25.04
C THR A 177 32.94 -1.31 -26.33
N LYS A 178 32.70 -1.98 -27.47
CA LYS A 178 32.55 -1.37 -28.80
C LYS A 178 31.45 -0.32 -28.81
N ARG A 179 30.25 -0.66 -28.32
CA ARG A 179 29.12 0.31 -28.20
C ARG A 179 29.47 1.54 -27.38
N THR A 180 30.28 1.36 -26.33
CA THR A 180 30.72 2.49 -25.51
C THR A 180 31.71 3.38 -26.28
N LEU A 181 32.62 2.80 -27.05
CA LEU A 181 33.53 3.56 -27.91
C LEU A 181 32.78 4.32 -29.01
N GLU A 182 31.76 3.71 -29.62
CA GLU A 182 30.87 4.35 -30.60
C GLU A 182 30.11 5.53 -29.96
N CYS A 183 29.54 5.35 -28.77
CA CYS A 183 28.90 6.45 -28.03
C CYS A 183 29.88 7.60 -27.71
N LEU A 184 31.12 7.27 -27.32
CA LEU A 184 32.17 8.27 -27.05
C LEU A 184 32.61 9.02 -28.31
N SER A 185 32.60 8.39 -29.49
CA SER A 185 32.93 9.04 -30.75
C SER A 185 31.80 9.94 -31.26
N GLU A 186 30.54 9.51 -31.11
CA GLU A 186 29.36 10.30 -31.46
C GLU A 186 29.14 11.49 -30.50
N HIS A 187 29.47 11.32 -29.22
CA HIS A 187 29.29 12.32 -28.17
C HIS A 187 30.59 12.57 -27.41
N PRO A 188 31.55 13.35 -27.96
CA PRO A 188 32.89 13.48 -27.37
C PRO A 188 32.91 14.18 -26.00
N THR A 189 31.93 15.05 -25.72
CA THR A 189 31.88 15.83 -24.47
C THR A 189 30.82 15.29 -23.51
N PRO A 190 31.16 15.00 -22.25
CA PRO A 190 30.17 14.55 -21.26
C PRO A 190 29.20 15.68 -20.89
N VAL A 191 27.93 15.33 -20.64
CA VAL A 191 26.86 16.26 -20.26
C VAL A 191 26.61 16.18 -18.76
N PHE A 192 27.08 17.19 -18.02
CA PHE A 192 26.89 17.26 -16.57
C PHE A 192 25.55 17.89 -16.18
N GLN A 193 24.99 17.41 -15.07
CA GLN A 193 23.73 17.90 -14.52
C GLN A 193 23.93 19.29 -13.89
N LYS A 194 23.23 20.29 -14.43
CA LYS A 194 23.28 21.68 -13.94
C LYS A 194 22.33 21.95 -12.78
N LEU A 195 21.17 21.28 -12.78
CA LEU A 195 20.13 21.43 -11.77
C LEU A 195 19.93 20.13 -11.01
N LEU A 196 20.02 20.20 -9.70
CA LEU A 196 19.73 19.13 -8.76
C LEU A 196 18.35 19.37 -8.16
N LEU A 197 17.74 18.30 -7.65
CA LEU A 197 16.47 18.42 -6.93
C LEU A 197 16.58 19.43 -5.77
N ARG A 198 17.74 19.47 -5.08
CA ARG A 198 17.99 20.43 -3.99
C ARG A 198 18.03 21.90 -4.42
N ASP A 199 18.19 22.16 -5.72
CA ASP A 199 18.29 23.52 -6.27
C ASP A 199 16.88 24.10 -6.54
N PHE A 200 15.82 23.28 -6.43
CA PHE A 200 14.46 23.81 -6.45
C PHE A 200 14.16 24.63 -5.20
N PRO A 201 13.30 25.67 -5.31
CA PRO A 201 12.75 26.37 -4.17
C PRO A 201 12.19 25.39 -3.12
N PRO A 202 12.40 25.64 -1.81
CA PRO A 202 11.91 24.78 -0.74
C PRO A 202 10.40 24.47 -0.86
N GLU A 203 9.61 25.43 -1.33
CA GLU A 203 8.16 25.30 -1.54
C GLU A 203 7.84 24.18 -2.53
N LEU A 204 8.58 24.08 -3.64
CA LEU A 204 8.41 23.01 -4.61
C LEU A 204 8.83 21.66 -4.04
N ILE A 205 9.88 21.61 -3.21
CA ILE A 205 10.27 20.38 -2.52
C ILE A 205 9.19 19.93 -1.53
N HIS A 206 8.62 20.86 -0.76
CA HIS A 206 7.50 20.56 0.12
C HIS A 206 6.28 20.09 -0.68
N HIS A 207 6.00 20.68 -1.83
CA HIS A 207 4.90 20.25 -2.71
C HIS A 207 5.14 18.84 -3.28
N ILE A 208 6.36 18.54 -3.75
CA ILE A 208 6.74 17.20 -4.22
C ILE A 208 6.57 16.17 -3.10
N MET A 209 7.03 16.48 -1.89
CA MET A 209 6.88 15.59 -0.73
C MET A 209 5.43 15.41 -0.29
N PHE A 210 4.60 16.44 -0.43
CA PHE A 210 3.16 16.39 -0.14
C PHE A 210 2.41 15.49 -1.13
N LEU A 211 2.79 15.53 -2.42
CA LEU A 211 2.21 14.66 -3.45
C LEU A 211 2.75 13.23 -3.38
N ALA A 212 3.93 13.03 -2.79
CA ALA A 212 4.48 11.70 -2.56
C ALA A 212 3.72 10.99 -1.43
N ASN A 213 3.45 9.69 -1.60
CA ASN A 213 2.97 8.89 -0.47
C ASN A 213 4.03 8.83 0.65
N SER A 214 3.64 8.43 1.86
CA SER A 214 4.54 8.41 3.03
C SER A 214 5.78 7.54 2.81
N ALA A 215 5.66 6.44 2.08
CA ALA A 215 6.78 5.56 1.76
C ALA A 215 7.77 6.24 0.80
N ASP A 216 7.28 6.93 -0.22
CA ASP A 216 8.12 7.66 -1.18
C ASP A 216 8.75 8.91 -0.57
N ALA A 217 8.01 9.63 0.28
CA ALA A 217 8.56 10.74 1.08
C ALA A 217 9.66 10.23 2.03
N GLN A 218 9.48 9.07 2.67
CA GLN A 218 10.50 8.45 3.52
C GLN A 218 11.73 8.03 2.70
N ARG A 219 11.51 7.45 1.52
CA ARG A 219 12.58 7.12 0.58
C ARG A 219 13.36 8.38 0.22
N LEU A 220 12.69 9.44 -0.22
CA LEU A 220 13.32 10.71 -0.53
C LEU A 220 14.06 11.28 0.70
N GLY A 221 13.49 11.16 1.89
CA GLY A 221 14.13 11.51 3.15
C GLY A 221 15.42 10.75 3.45
N SER A 222 15.53 9.49 3.03
CA SER A 222 16.73 8.68 3.24
C SER A 222 17.92 9.09 2.35
N THR A 223 17.69 9.95 1.37
CA THR A 223 18.69 10.32 0.36
C THR A 223 19.76 11.29 0.84
N SER A 224 19.36 12.28 1.67
CA SER A 224 20.23 13.35 2.14
C SER A 224 19.71 13.95 3.44
N LYS A 225 20.57 14.63 4.20
CA LYS A 225 20.14 15.34 5.42
C LYS A 225 19.10 16.43 5.13
N TYR A 226 19.21 17.11 3.98
CA TYR A 226 18.26 18.14 3.54
C TYR A 226 16.87 17.54 3.33
N PHE A 227 16.77 16.52 2.45
CA PHE A 227 15.50 15.86 2.19
C PHE A 227 14.96 15.13 3.42
N ARG A 228 15.83 14.62 4.30
CA ARG A 228 15.39 14.05 5.59
C ARG A 228 14.65 15.07 6.42
N LYS A 229 15.20 16.28 6.58
CA LYS A 229 14.56 17.34 7.36
C LYS A 229 13.19 17.69 6.76
N THR A 230 13.10 17.81 5.44
CA THR A 230 11.83 18.10 4.77
C THR A 230 10.85 16.94 4.82
N SER A 231 11.31 15.69 4.65
CA SER A 231 10.43 14.52 4.66
C SER A 231 9.78 14.29 6.01
N LEU A 232 10.46 14.63 7.12
CA LEU A 232 9.91 14.43 8.47
C LEU A 232 8.56 15.12 8.66
N SER A 233 8.33 16.29 8.04
CA SER A 233 7.03 16.98 8.12
C SER A 233 5.92 16.32 7.30
N HIS A 234 6.26 15.36 6.42
CA HIS A 234 5.32 14.72 5.50
C HIS A 234 5.09 13.25 5.80
N ILE A 235 6.12 12.51 6.24
CA ILE A 235 6.01 11.07 6.52
C ILE A 235 5.11 10.74 7.71
N TYR A 236 4.90 11.72 8.61
CA TYR A 236 4.10 11.57 9.82
C TYR A 236 2.75 12.30 9.74
N ILE A 237 2.34 12.80 8.57
CA ILE A 237 1.01 13.41 8.41
C ILE A 237 -0.09 12.37 8.59
N SER A 238 0.14 11.15 8.11
CA SER A 238 -0.79 10.02 8.21
C SER A 238 -0.11 8.86 8.92
N ARG A 239 -0.84 8.18 9.82
CA ARG A 239 -0.41 6.92 10.42
C ARG A 239 -1.54 5.90 10.41
N ILE A 240 -1.16 4.68 10.07
CA ILE A 240 -2.02 3.51 10.12
C ILE A 240 -1.51 2.63 11.26
N PHE A 241 -2.39 2.32 12.20
CA PHE A 241 -2.16 1.36 13.28
C PHE A 241 -2.93 0.08 12.95
N ASP A 242 -2.19 -0.98 12.66
CA ASP A 242 -2.67 -2.24 12.12
C ASP A 242 -1.84 -3.38 12.73
N ILE A 243 -2.46 -4.54 13.01
CA ILE A 243 -1.72 -5.75 13.34
C ILE A 243 -1.20 -6.31 12.01
N PRO A 244 0.12 -6.35 11.75
CA PRO A 244 0.69 -6.78 10.46
C PRO A 244 0.60 -8.30 10.25
N PHE A 245 -0.61 -8.85 10.35
CA PHE A 245 -0.93 -10.25 10.24
C PHE A 245 -1.79 -10.46 9.01
N ARG A 246 -1.25 -11.19 8.04
CA ARG A 246 -2.00 -11.66 6.88
C ARG A 246 -2.37 -13.10 7.13
N PRO A 247 -3.65 -13.42 7.40
CA PRO A 247 -4.04 -14.80 7.60
C PRO A 247 -3.71 -15.59 6.34
N ILE A 248 -3.02 -16.71 6.51
CA ILE A 248 -2.91 -17.71 5.45
C ILE A 248 -4.32 -18.26 5.26
N PRO A 249 -4.90 -18.19 4.04
CA PRO A 249 -6.23 -18.71 3.80
C PRO A 249 -6.27 -20.15 4.31
N LEU A 250 -7.19 -20.43 5.23
CA LEU A 250 -7.40 -21.78 5.73
C LEU A 250 -7.81 -22.64 4.54
N VAL A 251 -6.90 -23.47 4.05
CA VAL A 251 -7.23 -24.48 3.05
C VAL A 251 -8.23 -25.43 3.73
N PRO A 252 -9.46 -25.59 3.21
CA PRO A 252 -10.43 -26.49 3.81
C PRO A 252 -9.84 -27.88 3.98
N GLY A 253 -9.80 -28.39 5.22
CA GLY A 253 -9.28 -29.72 5.54
C GLY A 253 -7.79 -29.80 5.89
N ALA A 254 -7.01 -28.73 5.74
CA ALA A 254 -5.67 -28.70 6.33
C ALA A 254 -5.80 -28.59 7.86
N PRO A 255 -5.11 -29.44 8.66
CA PRO A 255 -5.01 -29.19 10.09
C PRO A 255 -4.39 -27.81 10.23
N ALA A 256 -5.17 -26.85 10.73
CA ALA A 256 -4.65 -25.54 11.01
C ALA A 256 -3.44 -25.76 11.93
N ASP A 257 -2.25 -25.37 11.49
CA ASP A 257 -1.11 -25.18 12.40
C ASP A 257 -1.45 -23.97 13.28
N SER A 258 -2.44 -24.18 14.14
CA SER A 258 -3.09 -23.18 14.99
C SER A 258 -2.05 -22.61 15.93
N PHE A 259 -1.08 -23.42 16.35
CA PHE A 259 0.03 -22.97 17.17
C PHE A 259 0.92 -21.95 16.45
N HIS A 260 1.35 -22.22 15.21
CA HIS A 260 2.16 -21.26 14.47
C HIS A 260 1.41 -19.96 14.19
N GLN A 261 0.14 -20.03 13.79
CA GLN A 261 -0.69 -18.85 13.56
C GLN A 261 -0.92 -18.05 14.85
N GLN A 262 -1.23 -18.72 15.97
CA GLN A 262 -1.37 -18.08 17.28
C GLN A 262 -0.08 -17.36 17.69
N LYS A 263 1.08 -17.99 17.49
CA LYS A 263 2.38 -17.37 17.77
C LYS A 263 2.64 -16.14 16.91
N GLN A 264 2.32 -16.20 15.62
CA GLN A 264 2.46 -15.06 14.70
C GLN A 264 1.52 -13.90 15.10
N ILE A 265 0.26 -14.19 15.43
CA ILE A 265 -0.72 -13.17 15.86
C ILE A 265 -0.25 -12.49 17.14
N ARG A 266 0.26 -13.25 18.12
CA ARG A 266 0.82 -12.68 19.37
C ARG A 266 2.00 -11.75 19.09
N ALA A 267 2.97 -12.22 18.30
CA ALA A 267 4.12 -11.39 17.93
C ALA A 267 3.70 -10.12 17.16
N ALA A 268 2.70 -10.21 16.29
CA ALA A 268 2.16 -9.07 15.56
C ALA A 268 1.41 -8.09 16.49
N GLY A 269 0.67 -8.61 17.47
CA GLY A 269 0.03 -7.80 18.51
C GLY A 269 1.06 -7.06 19.38
N ASP A 270 2.11 -7.74 19.83
CA ASP A 270 3.21 -7.13 20.58
C ASP A 270 3.89 -6.02 19.75
N THR A 271 4.12 -6.27 18.46
CA THR A 271 4.69 -5.28 17.53
C THR A 271 3.83 -4.02 17.42
N LEU A 272 2.49 -4.18 17.36
CA LEU A 272 1.57 -3.04 17.33
C LEU A 272 1.61 -2.24 18.64
N VAL A 273 1.68 -2.92 19.78
CA VAL A 273 1.81 -2.26 21.09
C VAL A 273 3.12 -1.47 21.17
N GLU A 274 4.24 -2.06 20.75
CA GLU A 274 5.54 -1.38 20.66
C GLU A 274 5.48 -0.15 19.74
N GLU A 275 4.77 -0.24 18.61
CA GLU A 275 4.58 0.89 17.70
C GLU A 275 3.77 2.03 18.33
N LEU A 276 2.69 1.71 19.04
CA LEU A 276 1.89 2.69 19.77
C LEU A 276 2.71 3.36 20.87
N ASP A 277 3.49 2.59 21.63
CA ASP A 277 4.38 3.11 22.67
C ASP A 277 5.49 3.99 22.07
N PHE A 278 6.05 3.60 20.92
CA PHE A 278 6.99 4.43 20.17
C PHE A 278 6.38 5.78 19.77
N VAL A 279 5.15 5.79 19.22
CA VAL A 279 4.48 7.05 18.84
C VAL A 279 4.16 7.89 20.09
N LEU A 280 3.70 7.28 21.18
CA LEU A 280 3.46 7.97 22.45
C LEU A 280 4.72 8.59 23.03
N SER A 281 5.89 7.97 22.82
CA SER A 281 7.19 8.47 23.27
C SER A 281 7.74 9.63 22.42
N ARG A 282 7.07 9.97 21.29
CA ARG A 282 7.55 10.93 20.30
C ARG A 282 6.54 12.06 20.08
N PRO A 283 6.57 13.12 20.93
CA PRO A 283 5.71 14.29 20.78
C PRO A 283 5.78 14.94 19.40
N ASP A 284 6.97 14.97 18.79
CA ASP A 284 7.17 15.55 17.46
C ASP A 284 6.38 14.82 16.35
N ILE A 285 6.19 13.49 16.49
CA ILE A 285 5.34 12.72 15.58
C ILE A 285 3.87 13.09 15.84
N LEU A 286 3.43 13.07 17.09
CA LEU A 286 2.05 13.40 17.49
C LEU A 286 1.63 14.81 17.06
N GLU A 287 2.52 15.81 17.15
CA GLU A 287 2.28 17.19 16.72
C GLU A 287 2.14 17.37 15.20
N SER A 288 2.60 16.39 14.43
CA SER A 288 2.55 16.39 12.96
C SER A 288 1.40 15.57 12.38
N LEU A 289 0.84 14.64 13.16
CA LEU A 289 -0.25 13.77 12.74
C LEU A 289 -1.53 14.56 12.45
N GLN A 290 -2.16 14.25 11.32
CA GLN A 290 -3.42 14.83 10.86
C GLN A 290 -4.44 13.75 10.49
N HIS A 291 -3.98 12.60 10.00
CA HIS A 291 -4.83 11.48 9.64
C HIS A 291 -4.39 10.26 10.45
N VAL A 292 -5.32 9.67 11.18
CA VAL A 292 -5.07 8.45 11.96
C VAL A 292 -6.07 7.41 11.54
N THR A 293 -5.56 6.25 11.13
CA THR A 293 -6.37 5.07 10.83
C THR A 293 -6.03 3.99 11.84
N MET A 294 -7.05 3.46 12.51
CA MET A 294 -6.91 2.34 13.44
C MET A 294 -7.72 1.17 12.92
N PHE A 295 -7.02 0.15 12.45
CA PHE A 295 -7.63 -1.04 11.91
C PHE A 295 -7.71 -2.16 12.97
N GLY A 296 -8.85 -2.82 12.98
CA GLY A 296 -9.30 -3.85 13.90
C GLY A 296 -10.16 -4.90 13.20
N GLN A 297 -10.13 -4.99 11.87
CA GLN A 297 -10.87 -6.05 11.17
C GLN A 297 -10.44 -7.47 11.59
N TRP A 298 -9.29 -7.57 12.25
CA TRP A 298 -8.76 -8.79 12.85
C TRP A 298 -9.52 -9.21 14.08
N TYR A 299 -10.28 -8.37 14.79
CA TYR A 299 -10.91 -8.75 16.06
C TYR A 299 -11.72 -10.04 15.91
N GLY A 300 -12.59 -10.15 14.90
CA GLY A 300 -13.37 -11.37 14.65
C GLY A 300 -12.51 -12.58 14.27
N LEU A 301 -11.52 -12.40 13.41
CA LEU A 301 -10.66 -13.49 12.94
C LEU A 301 -9.68 -13.97 14.01
N VAL A 302 -9.00 -13.05 14.69
CA VAL A 302 -8.10 -13.30 15.83
C VAL A 302 -8.87 -13.95 16.96
N LYS A 303 -10.08 -13.45 17.28
CA LYS A 303 -10.96 -14.10 18.27
C LYS A 303 -11.21 -15.56 17.88
N LYS A 304 -11.53 -15.84 16.62
CA LYS A 304 -11.76 -17.21 16.13
C LYS A 304 -10.49 -18.08 16.15
N ILE A 305 -9.34 -17.57 15.71
CA ILE A 305 -8.07 -18.33 15.64
C ILE A 305 -7.49 -18.60 17.03
N LEU A 306 -7.55 -17.61 17.93
CA LEU A 306 -7.06 -17.72 19.30
C LEU A 306 -8.08 -18.40 20.23
N GLY A 307 -9.31 -18.64 19.76
CA GLY A 307 -10.38 -19.26 20.56
C GLY A 307 -10.86 -18.37 21.71
N PHE A 308 -10.83 -17.05 21.55
CA PHE A 308 -11.25 -16.12 22.59
C PHE A 308 -12.78 -15.96 22.62
N GLU A 309 -13.36 -15.92 23.81
CA GLU A 309 -14.74 -15.46 24.00
C GLU A 309 -14.76 -13.94 24.20
N SER A 310 -15.82 -13.25 23.74
CA SER A 310 -15.94 -11.80 23.95
C SER A 310 -15.99 -11.51 25.45
N GLY A 311 -15.16 -10.57 25.93
CA GLY A 311 -15.10 -10.21 27.35
C GLY A 311 -14.32 -11.16 28.25
N SER A 312 -13.83 -12.29 27.71
CA SER A 312 -12.93 -13.20 28.43
C SER A 312 -11.68 -12.49 28.96
N ARG A 313 -11.00 -13.09 29.94
CA ARG A 313 -9.75 -12.53 30.50
C ARG A 313 -8.67 -12.52 29.42
N GLU A 314 -8.59 -13.56 28.61
CA GLU A 314 -7.65 -13.74 27.51
C GLU A 314 -7.84 -12.68 26.43
N TYR A 315 -9.09 -12.42 26.05
CA TYR A 315 -9.45 -11.32 25.14
C TYR A 315 -8.96 -9.97 25.67
N ARG A 316 -9.26 -9.66 26.93
CA ARG A 316 -8.86 -8.39 27.56
C ARG A 316 -7.35 -8.29 27.73
N ASN A 317 -6.66 -9.38 28.04
CA ASN A 317 -5.21 -9.38 28.15
C ASN A 317 -4.53 -9.13 26.81
N PHE A 318 -5.11 -9.60 25.71
CA PHE A 318 -4.57 -9.41 24.37
C PHE A 318 -4.86 -8.01 23.81
N PHE A 319 -6.12 -7.58 23.82
CA PHE A 319 -6.54 -6.31 23.20
C PHE A 319 -6.45 -5.10 24.15
N GLY A 320 -6.57 -5.31 25.45
CA GLY A 320 -6.53 -4.23 26.46
C GLY A 320 -5.28 -3.35 26.39
N PRO A 321 -4.07 -3.91 26.20
CA PRO A 321 -2.87 -3.10 25.98
C PRO A 321 -3.02 -2.13 24.80
N PHE A 322 -3.52 -2.58 23.66
CA PHE A 322 -3.79 -1.74 22.50
C PHE A 322 -4.87 -0.67 22.81
N GLU A 323 -6.03 -1.10 23.32
CA GLU A 323 -7.18 -0.23 23.59
C GLU A 323 -6.84 0.90 24.58
N SER A 324 -6.04 0.57 25.62
CA SER A 324 -5.61 1.55 26.64
C SER A 324 -4.69 2.65 26.10
N ARG A 325 -4.06 2.47 24.93
CA ARG A 325 -3.12 3.43 24.32
C ARG A 325 -3.76 4.32 23.26
N VAL A 326 -4.81 3.83 22.62
CA VAL A 326 -5.55 4.55 21.57
C VAL A 326 -6.07 5.91 22.06
N GLY A 327 -6.82 5.94 23.16
CA GLY A 327 -7.36 7.19 23.71
C GLY A 327 -6.29 8.24 24.07
N PRO A 328 -5.21 7.86 24.79
CA PRO A 328 -4.07 8.74 25.05
C PRO A 328 -3.37 9.28 23.79
N ILE A 329 -3.21 8.46 22.74
CA ILE A 329 -2.64 8.92 21.46
C ILE A 329 -3.54 10.00 20.86
N LEU A 330 -4.82 9.71 20.67
CA LEU A 330 -5.76 10.64 20.03
C LEU A 330 -5.84 11.98 20.78
N ARG A 331 -5.83 11.97 22.11
CA ARG A 331 -5.80 13.21 22.93
C ARG A 331 -4.56 14.08 22.73
N ARG A 332 -3.44 13.51 22.29
CA ARG A 332 -2.16 14.21 22.11
C ARG A 332 -1.91 14.67 20.68
N ILE A 333 -2.88 14.51 19.77
CA ILE A 333 -2.74 14.93 18.37
C ILE A 333 -3.52 16.24 18.16
N PRO A 334 -2.88 17.41 18.33
CA PRO A 334 -3.57 18.69 18.27
C PRO A 334 -4.12 19.02 16.87
N LYS A 335 -3.58 18.40 15.82
CA LYS A 335 -3.92 18.68 14.41
C LYS A 335 -4.73 17.56 13.76
N LEU A 336 -5.34 16.66 14.54
CA LEU A 336 -6.13 15.56 14.02
C LEU A 336 -7.30 16.11 13.19
N LYS A 337 -7.30 15.81 11.89
CA LYS A 337 -8.32 16.22 10.91
C LYS A 337 -9.24 15.08 10.50
N THR A 338 -8.67 13.89 10.32
CA THR A 338 -9.40 12.68 9.93
C THR A 338 -9.08 11.56 10.90
N LEU A 339 -10.11 10.89 11.39
CA LEU A 339 -9.99 9.67 12.17
C LEU A 339 -10.78 8.55 11.48
N THR A 340 -10.08 7.47 11.14
CA THR A 340 -10.68 6.25 10.61
C THR A 340 -10.57 5.14 11.65
N LEU A 341 -11.70 4.58 12.08
CA LEU A 341 -11.80 3.47 13.01
C LEU A 341 -12.45 2.30 12.27
N THR A 342 -11.75 1.18 12.13
CA THR A 342 -12.27 0.03 11.38
C THR A 342 -12.24 -1.21 12.25
N GLY A 343 -13.35 -1.89 12.50
CA GLY A 343 -13.38 -3.11 13.32
C GLY A 343 -13.03 -2.88 14.79
N GLN A 344 -13.12 -1.64 15.27
CA GLN A 344 -12.68 -1.24 16.61
C GLN A 344 -13.85 -1.11 17.58
N THR A 345 -13.56 -1.26 18.86
CA THR A 345 -14.51 -0.88 19.92
C THR A 345 -14.32 0.59 20.26
N ILE A 346 -15.35 1.41 20.06
CA ILE A 346 -15.36 2.83 20.44
C ILE A 346 -15.64 2.94 21.92
N SER A 347 -14.57 3.00 22.71
CA SER A 347 -14.60 3.12 24.16
C SER A 347 -14.85 4.56 24.63
N ASN A 348 -15.11 4.75 25.93
CA ASN A 348 -15.25 6.09 26.52
C ASN A 348 -13.95 6.91 26.34
N GLU A 349 -12.79 6.28 26.34
CA GLU A 349 -11.50 6.95 26.15
C GLU A 349 -11.35 7.52 24.74
N ILE A 350 -11.86 6.82 23.73
CA ILE A 350 -11.91 7.33 22.36
C ILE A 350 -12.89 8.51 22.29
N VAL A 351 -14.10 8.36 22.82
CA VAL A 351 -15.12 9.42 22.89
C VAL A 351 -14.55 10.69 23.55
N ASN A 352 -13.94 10.56 24.73
CA ASN A 352 -13.29 11.68 25.43
C ASN A 352 -12.12 12.29 24.62
N ALA A 353 -11.44 11.49 23.80
CA ALA A 353 -10.39 11.99 22.91
C ALA A 353 -10.95 12.82 21.75
N LEU A 354 -12.10 12.42 21.20
CA LEU A 354 -12.82 13.20 20.19
C LEU A 354 -13.24 14.56 20.74
N GLU A 355 -13.68 14.64 22.00
CA GLU A 355 -14.06 15.91 22.64
C GLU A 355 -12.89 16.90 22.70
N SER A 356 -11.68 16.37 22.86
CA SER A 356 -10.45 17.18 22.92
C SER A 356 -10.00 17.65 21.53
N SER A 357 -10.51 17.03 20.45
CA SER A 357 -10.03 17.19 19.08
C SER A 357 -10.79 18.29 18.32
N ARG A 358 -10.43 19.56 18.58
CA ARG A 358 -11.10 20.72 17.96
C ARG A 358 -10.95 20.84 16.44
N ASN A 359 -9.95 20.16 15.88
CA ASN A 359 -9.62 20.20 14.45
C ASN A 359 -10.15 18.97 13.68
N LEU A 360 -10.92 18.08 14.33
CA LEU A 360 -11.43 16.88 13.69
C LEU A 360 -12.60 17.27 12.76
N HIS A 361 -12.42 17.08 11.45
CA HIS A 361 -13.40 17.44 10.42
C HIS A 361 -14.10 16.22 9.83
N SER A 362 -13.38 15.10 9.72
CA SER A 362 -13.88 13.88 9.10
C SER A 362 -13.72 12.70 10.05
N ILE A 363 -14.77 11.90 10.18
CA ILE A 363 -14.72 10.63 10.90
C ILE A 363 -15.22 9.50 9.99
N GLU A 364 -14.47 8.41 9.96
CA GLU A 364 -14.81 7.22 9.20
C GLU A 364 -14.86 6.06 10.19
N VAL A 365 -16.00 5.38 10.28
CA VAL A 365 -16.24 4.34 11.28
C VAL A 365 -16.82 3.13 10.59
N HIS A 366 -15.98 2.11 10.44
CA HIS A 366 -16.33 0.92 9.67
C HIS A 366 -16.40 -0.29 10.59
N SER A 367 -17.48 -1.06 10.56
CA SER A 367 -17.54 -2.34 11.29
C SER A 367 -17.24 -2.22 12.79
N ALA A 368 -17.53 -1.07 13.40
CA ALA A 368 -17.13 -0.75 14.77
C ALA A 368 -18.34 -0.77 15.72
N GLN A 369 -18.08 -0.96 17.01
CA GLN A 369 -19.12 -1.03 18.04
C GLN A 369 -18.92 0.05 19.08
N ILE A 370 -20.00 0.70 19.52
CA ILE A 370 -19.94 1.66 20.63
C ILE A 370 -20.21 0.93 21.93
N THR A 371 -19.21 0.89 22.82
CA THR A 371 -19.38 0.40 24.20
C THR A 371 -19.36 1.55 25.22
N ALA A 372 -19.15 2.78 24.76
CA ALA A 372 -19.23 3.97 25.59
C ALA A 372 -20.59 4.06 26.31
N ARG A 373 -20.58 4.55 27.55
CA ARG A 373 -21.80 4.65 28.35
C ARG A 373 -22.77 5.60 27.65
N LYS A 374 -24.03 5.17 27.48
CA LYS A 374 -25.11 6.07 27.03
C LYS A 374 -25.26 7.19 28.05
N THR A 375 -24.69 8.35 27.77
CA THR A 375 -24.91 9.56 28.55
C THR A 375 -26.26 10.16 28.16
N THR A 376 -26.95 10.80 29.11
CA THR A 376 -28.21 11.50 28.84
C THR A 376 -28.03 12.70 27.91
N ALA A 377 -26.85 13.31 27.92
CA ALA A 377 -26.42 14.32 26.97
C ALA A 377 -25.23 13.77 26.17
N PRO A 378 -25.39 13.45 24.87
CA PRO A 378 -24.27 13.01 24.06
C PRO A 378 -23.28 14.17 23.90
N PRO A 379 -21.97 13.89 23.94
CA PRO A 379 -20.97 14.91 23.67
C PRO A 379 -21.16 15.50 22.28
N GLN A 380 -20.75 16.75 22.10
CA GLN A 380 -20.96 17.49 20.86
C GLN A 380 -19.62 17.80 20.21
N TYR A 381 -19.47 17.41 18.95
CA TYR A 381 -18.30 17.60 18.11
C TYR A 381 -18.64 18.51 16.93
N PRO A 382 -18.77 19.83 17.16
CA PRO A 382 -19.21 20.77 16.13
C PRO A 382 -18.23 20.94 14.97
N SER A 383 -16.98 20.49 15.11
CA SER A 383 -15.96 20.53 14.05
C SER A 383 -16.16 19.42 13.01
N VAL A 384 -16.83 18.32 13.37
CA VAL A 384 -17.04 17.19 12.47
C VAL A 384 -18.12 17.55 11.47
N ILE A 385 -17.71 17.63 10.20
CA ILE A 385 -18.57 18.01 9.08
C ILE A 385 -18.76 16.86 8.08
N ASN A 386 -17.91 15.83 8.13
CA ASN A 386 -18.03 14.64 7.29
C ASN A 386 -18.05 13.37 8.16
N ALA A 387 -18.95 12.45 7.86
CA ALA A 387 -19.01 11.14 8.48
C ALA A 387 -19.21 10.04 7.42
N ASP A 388 -18.46 8.96 7.53
CA ASP A 388 -18.64 7.71 6.76
C ASP A 388 -18.87 6.57 7.76
N LEU A 389 -20.03 5.95 7.74
CA LEU A 389 -20.43 4.88 8.65
C LEU A 389 -20.73 3.61 7.86
N VAL A 390 -20.02 2.52 8.16
CA VAL A 390 -20.25 1.21 7.55
C VAL A 390 -20.84 0.25 8.58
N PHE A 391 -22.03 -0.26 8.26
CA PHE A 391 -22.80 -1.20 9.05
C PHE A 391 -22.70 -2.60 8.44
N ASP A 392 -22.08 -3.54 9.14
CA ASP A 392 -21.90 -4.91 8.64
C ASP A 392 -22.51 -6.01 9.50
N SER A 393 -22.99 -5.67 10.69
CA SER A 393 -23.70 -6.55 11.60
C SER A 393 -24.65 -5.77 12.52
N ASP A 394 -25.55 -6.46 13.20
CA ASP A 394 -26.46 -5.83 14.17
C ASP A 394 -25.71 -5.07 15.28
N GLU A 395 -24.51 -5.54 15.65
CA GLU A 395 -23.68 -4.91 16.68
C GLU A 395 -23.21 -3.49 16.24
N THR A 396 -23.07 -3.29 14.93
CA THR A 396 -22.69 -1.98 14.34
C THR A 396 -23.85 -1.00 14.25
N LEU A 397 -25.10 -1.42 14.48
CA LEU A 397 -26.24 -0.49 14.54
C LEU A 397 -26.09 0.54 15.67
N SER A 398 -25.26 0.24 16.68
CA SER A 398 -24.88 1.22 17.71
C SER A 398 -24.26 2.50 17.14
N LEU A 399 -23.66 2.46 15.94
CA LEU A 399 -23.04 3.61 15.26
C LEU A 399 -24.02 4.75 14.99
N TRP A 400 -25.33 4.48 14.88
CA TRP A 400 -26.35 5.52 14.79
C TRP A 400 -26.27 6.53 15.94
N GLY A 401 -25.83 6.08 17.13
CA GLY A 401 -25.65 6.93 18.30
C GLY A 401 -24.59 8.04 18.10
N LEU A 402 -23.58 7.82 17.25
CA LEU A 402 -22.54 8.83 16.99
C LEU A 402 -23.10 10.08 16.32
N LEU A 403 -24.10 9.93 15.45
CA LEU A 403 -24.66 11.05 14.68
C LEU A 403 -25.26 12.14 15.58
N ARG A 404 -25.72 11.80 16.78
CA ARG A 404 -26.17 12.76 17.79
C ARG A 404 -25.09 13.74 18.25
N SER A 405 -23.85 13.34 18.03
CA SER A 405 -22.67 14.07 18.47
C SER A 405 -22.14 14.99 17.37
N PHE A 406 -22.71 15.00 16.17
CA PHE A 406 -22.23 15.77 15.02
C PHE A 406 -23.26 16.83 14.58
N PRO A 407 -23.43 17.92 15.36
CA PRO A 407 -24.50 18.88 15.11
C PRO A 407 -24.35 19.66 13.78
N ASN A 408 -23.13 19.75 13.24
CA ASN A 408 -22.82 20.51 12.03
C ASN A 408 -22.51 19.62 10.81
N LEU A 409 -22.95 18.37 10.83
CA LEU A 409 -22.67 17.42 9.77
C LEU A 409 -23.20 17.90 8.41
N ARG A 410 -22.33 17.94 7.39
CA ARG A 410 -22.68 18.38 6.03
C ARG A 410 -22.64 17.24 5.01
N SER A 411 -21.72 16.30 5.20
CA SER A 411 -21.59 15.11 4.35
C SER A 411 -21.76 13.85 5.20
N LEU A 412 -22.66 12.97 4.78
CA LEU A 412 -22.88 11.68 5.42
C LEU A 412 -22.85 10.56 4.37
N GLU A 413 -22.00 9.58 4.60
CA GLU A 413 -21.97 8.34 3.86
C GLU A 413 -22.39 7.18 4.78
N LEU A 414 -23.33 6.37 4.31
CA LEU A 414 -23.87 5.22 5.01
C LEU A 414 -23.70 4.02 4.10
N ARG A 415 -22.95 2.99 4.52
CA ARG A 415 -22.83 1.74 3.75
C ARG A 415 -23.37 0.58 4.55
N PHE A 416 -24.27 -0.18 3.94
CA PHE A 416 -24.85 -1.37 4.57
C PHE A 416 -24.27 -2.66 3.97
N SER A 417 -24.05 -3.66 4.80
CA SER A 417 -23.78 -5.01 4.33
C SER A 417 -25.06 -5.74 3.99
N ARG A 418 -24.95 -6.71 3.08
CA ARG A 418 -26.09 -7.49 2.60
C ARG A 418 -26.71 -8.29 3.74
N GLY A 419 -28.03 -8.27 3.82
CA GLY A 419 -28.79 -9.06 4.78
C GLY A 419 -28.88 -8.46 6.18
N LEU A 420 -28.30 -7.27 6.41
CA LEU A 420 -28.64 -6.47 7.57
C LEU A 420 -30.09 -6.02 7.42
N THR A 421 -30.93 -6.31 8.41
CA THR A 421 -32.34 -5.92 8.43
C THR A 421 -32.65 -5.22 9.75
N GLY A 422 -33.78 -4.50 9.81
CA GLY A 422 -34.28 -3.97 11.08
C GLY A 422 -33.51 -2.76 11.62
N ILE A 423 -33.32 -1.72 10.81
CA ILE A 423 -32.79 -0.44 11.32
C ILE A 423 -33.85 0.24 12.17
N GLU A 424 -33.65 0.25 13.48
CA GLU A 424 -34.43 1.06 14.41
C GLU A 424 -33.66 2.33 14.78
N LEU A 425 -34.04 3.46 14.19
CA LEU A 425 -33.54 4.76 14.61
C LEU A 425 -34.20 5.15 15.93
N GLU A 426 -33.39 5.38 16.96
CA GLU A 426 -33.87 5.87 18.25
C GLU A 426 -34.66 7.21 18.08
N ALA A 427 -35.77 7.38 18.78
CA ALA A 427 -36.71 8.49 18.59
C ALA A 427 -36.06 9.89 18.69
N ASP A 428 -35.10 10.06 19.60
CA ASP A 428 -34.34 11.31 19.75
C ASP A 428 -33.48 11.64 18.53
N LEU A 429 -32.95 10.61 17.83
CA LEU A 429 -32.17 10.82 16.61
C LEU A 429 -33.08 11.26 15.45
N ARG A 430 -34.32 10.75 15.40
CA ARG A 430 -35.32 11.17 14.41
C ARG A 430 -35.76 12.62 14.61
N THR A 431 -35.99 13.03 15.86
CA THR A 431 -36.65 14.30 16.16
C THR A 431 -35.69 15.40 16.60
N ARG A 432 -34.92 15.16 17.67
CA ARG A 432 -34.09 16.19 18.32
C ARG A 432 -32.76 16.38 17.59
N PHE A 433 -32.13 15.29 17.19
CA PHE A 433 -30.77 15.27 16.62
C PHE A 433 -30.75 14.89 15.14
N ASN A 434 -31.78 15.25 14.39
CA ASN A 434 -31.89 14.90 12.98
C ASN A 434 -30.81 15.61 12.13
N PRO A 435 -29.84 14.89 11.54
CA PRO A 435 -28.75 15.48 10.77
C PRO A 435 -29.22 16.04 9.43
N PHE A 436 -30.38 15.64 8.88
CA PHE A 436 -30.89 16.19 7.61
C PHE A 436 -31.18 17.69 7.66
N ARG A 437 -31.19 18.31 8.85
CA ARG A 437 -31.25 19.76 9.03
C ARG A 437 -30.01 20.49 8.54
N THR A 438 -28.86 19.81 8.55
CA THR A 438 -27.54 20.37 8.22
C THR A 438 -26.88 19.68 7.05
N LEU A 439 -27.28 18.45 6.72
CA LEU A 439 -26.74 17.69 5.61
C LEU A 439 -26.97 18.39 4.26
N GLU A 440 -25.88 18.52 3.52
CA GLU A 440 -25.83 19.02 2.15
C GLU A 440 -25.61 17.87 1.16
N ARG A 441 -24.91 16.80 1.58
CA ARG A 441 -24.56 15.64 0.76
C ARG A 441 -24.80 14.35 1.51
N VAL A 442 -25.53 13.43 0.89
CA VAL A 442 -25.80 12.11 1.45
C VAL A 442 -25.51 11.04 0.40
N ILE A 443 -24.73 10.04 0.79
CA ILE A 443 -24.47 8.83 0.02
C ILE A 443 -24.94 7.65 0.87
N ILE A 444 -25.79 6.81 0.30
CA ILE A 444 -26.31 5.62 0.95
C ILE A 444 -26.07 4.45 0.02
N GLU A 445 -25.23 3.51 0.45
CA GLU A 445 -24.87 2.32 -0.33
C GLU A 445 -25.56 1.06 0.19
N LYS A 446 -26.06 0.25 -0.73
CA LYS A 446 -26.65 -1.08 -0.50
C LYS A 446 -27.80 -1.06 0.51
N ALA A 447 -28.63 -0.02 0.50
CA ALA A 447 -29.80 0.07 1.37
C ALA A 447 -30.89 -0.93 0.95
N GLU A 448 -31.25 -1.84 1.84
CA GLU A 448 -32.41 -2.73 1.65
C GLU A 448 -33.72 -1.93 1.72
N PRO A 449 -34.84 -2.42 1.16
CA PRO A 449 -36.10 -1.68 1.11
C PRO A 449 -36.54 -1.11 2.46
N GLU A 450 -36.38 -1.87 3.54
CA GLU A 450 -36.73 -1.44 4.90
C GLU A 450 -35.85 -0.28 5.38
N HIS A 451 -34.58 -0.24 4.95
CA HIS A 451 -33.69 0.88 5.25
C HIS A 451 -34.16 2.16 4.55
N ILE A 452 -34.62 2.03 3.29
CA ILE A 452 -35.10 3.17 2.51
C ILE A 452 -36.35 3.77 3.14
N GLU A 453 -37.27 2.94 3.64
CA GLU A 453 -38.46 3.39 4.36
C GLU A 453 -38.07 4.17 5.63
N VAL A 454 -37.18 3.61 6.46
CA VAL A 454 -36.69 4.27 7.68
C VAL A 454 -35.96 5.58 7.39
N ILE A 455 -35.15 5.64 6.34
CA ILE A 455 -34.45 6.85 5.90
C ILE A 455 -35.45 7.88 5.38
N THR A 456 -36.47 7.45 4.64
CA THR A 456 -37.54 8.31 4.13
C THR A 456 -38.29 8.98 5.29
N ASP A 457 -38.72 8.20 6.28
CA ASP A 457 -39.36 8.71 7.50
C ASP A 457 -38.44 9.69 8.24
N TRP A 458 -37.15 9.40 8.28
CA TRP A 458 -36.17 10.26 8.94
C TRP A 458 -36.02 11.61 8.22
N ILE A 459 -35.99 11.62 6.87
CA ILE A 459 -36.00 12.84 6.06
C ILE A 459 -37.28 13.64 6.33
N GLN A 460 -38.46 12.99 6.30
CA GLN A 460 -39.76 13.64 6.53
C GLN A 460 -39.87 14.29 7.91
N SER A 461 -39.22 13.70 8.93
CA SER A 461 -39.20 14.25 10.28
C SER A 461 -38.33 15.51 10.44
N SER A 462 -37.56 15.88 9.40
CA SER A 462 -36.76 17.11 9.43
C SER A 462 -37.62 18.33 9.05
N PRO A 463 -37.66 19.39 9.88
CA PRO A 463 -38.43 20.60 9.59
C PRO A 463 -37.86 21.44 8.44
N SER A 464 -36.59 21.21 8.08
CA SER A 464 -35.91 21.92 7.00
C SER A 464 -34.85 21.01 6.38
N LEU A 465 -34.75 21.00 5.06
CA LEU A 465 -33.74 20.23 4.33
C LEU A 465 -32.77 21.17 3.64
N LYS A 466 -31.47 20.93 3.81
CA LYS A 466 -30.38 21.62 3.08
C LYS A 466 -29.72 20.73 2.02
N LEU A 467 -30.32 19.57 1.78
CA LEU A 467 -29.75 18.53 0.95
C LEU A 467 -29.67 18.99 -0.51
N THR A 468 -28.45 19.01 -1.06
CA THR A 468 -28.18 19.39 -2.45
C THR A 468 -27.75 18.18 -3.29
N HIS A 469 -27.15 17.16 -2.68
CA HIS A 469 -26.70 15.95 -3.36
C HIS A 469 -27.21 14.72 -2.61
N LEU A 470 -27.91 13.84 -3.33
CA LEU A 470 -28.32 12.54 -2.82
C LEU A 470 -27.87 11.44 -3.80
N CYS A 471 -27.14 10.46 -3.28
CA CYS A 471 -26.89 9.19 -3.93
C CYS A 471 -27.47 8.07 -3.08
N LEU A 472 -28.35 7.25 -3.67
CA LEU A 472 -28.94 6.08 -3.04
C LEU A 472 -28.74 4.87 -3.95
N GLU A 473 -27.94 3.91 -3.48
CA GLU A 473 -27.81 2.59 -4.08
C GLU A 473 -28.67 1.58 -3.31
N GLY A 474 -29.70 1.07 -3.98
CA GLY A 474 -30.55 0.01 -3.48
C GLY A 474 -29.81 -1.33 -3.40
N GLY A 475 -30.00 -2.01 -2.28
CA GLY A 475 -29.56 -3.36 -1.98
C GLY A 475 -30.29 -4.42 -2.80
N ARG A 476 -30.55 -5.58 -2.19
CA ARG A 476 -31.27 -6.70 -2.80
C ARG A 476 -32.64 -6.85 -2.13
N PRO A 477 -33.73 -6.59 -2.84
CA PRO A 477 -33.84 -6.75 -4.29
C PRO A 477 -33.50 -5.48 -5.09
N GLY A 478 -33.63 -4.28 -4.51
CA GLY A 478 -33.55 -2.98 -5.18
C GLY A 478 -34.56 -2.00 -4.59
N ILE A 479 -34.80 -0.87 -5.25
CA ILE A 479 -35.73 0.18 -4.80
C ILE A 479 -37.07 0.04 -5.55
N PHE A 480 -38.17 -0.27 -4.86
CA PHE A 480 -39.47 -0.38 -5.53
C PHE A 480 -40.12 1.00 -5.76
N LEU A 481 -41.15 1.01 -6.61
CA LEU A 481 -41.88 2.21 -6.99
C LEU A 481 -42.44 2.98 -5.78
N ARG A 482 -43.00 2.25 -4.81
CA ARG A 482 -43.58 2.86 -3.62
C ARG A 482 -42.53 3.64 -2.83
N GLN A 483 -41.42 2.98 -2.47
CA GLN A 483 -40.32 3.62 -1.74
C GLN A 483 -39.71 4.77 -2.54
N THR A 484 -39.60 4.62 -3.87
CA THR A 484 -39.13 5.71 -4.74
C THR A 484 -40.04 6.92 -4.61
N ARG A 485 -41.36 6.76 -4.76
CA ARG A 485 -42.31 7.87 -4.65
C ARG A 485 -42.31 8.51 -3.27
N GLU A 486 -42.33 7.71 -2.21
CA GLU A 486 -42.30 8.20 -0.82
C GLU A 486 -41.01 8.98 -0.53
N LEU A 487 -39.86 8.49 -1.01
CA LEU A 487 -38.57 9.17 -0.91
C LEU A 487 -38.57 10.51 -1.68
N LEU A 488 -39.06 10.53 -2.92
CA LEU A 488 -39.11 11.77 -3.70
C LEU A 488 -40.00 12.83 -3.04
N LEU A 489 -41.15 12.42 -2.49
CA LEU A 489 -42.04 13.31 -1.74
C LEU A 489 -41.38 13.84 -0.46
N ALA A 490 -40.66 12.99 0.27
CA ALA A 490 -39.91 13.39 1.46
C ALA A 490 -38.83 14.43 1.14
N LEU A 491 -38.21 14.32 -0.03
CA LEU A 491 -37.15 15.21 -0.50
C LEU A 491 -37.66 16.51 -1.12
N ASN A 492 -38.96 16.64 -1.44
CA ASN A 492 -39.54 17.82 -2.10
C ASN A 492 -39.13 19.17 -1.47
N PRO A 493 -39.01 19.32 -0.13
CA PRO A 493 -38.57 20.60 0.45
C PRO A 493 -37.09 20.93 0.23
N ALA A 494 -36.27 19.99 -0.25
CA ALA A 494 -34.83 20.16 -0.37
C ALA A 494 -34.42 20.91 -1.66
N PRO A 495 -33.40 21.77 -1.61
CA PRO A 495 -32.83 22.43 -2.79
C PRO A 495 -31.93 21.47 -3.60
N LEU A 496 -32.47 20.33 -4.01
CA LEU A 496 -31.71 19.24 -4.61
C LEU A 496 -31.15 19.63 -5.99
N GLN A 497 -29.86 19.38 -6.21
CA GLN A 497 -29.13 19.66 -7.45
C GLN A 497 -28.62 18.39 -8.13
N VAL A 498 -28.28 17.36 -7.35
CA VAL A 498 -27.81 16.08 -7.86
C VAL A 498 -28.61 14.95 -7.21
N LEU A 499 -29.19 14.09 -8.06
CA LEU A 499 -29.94 12.92 -7.63
C LEU A 499 -29.43 11.69 -8.38
N ILE A 500 -28.93 10.70 -7.62
CA ILE A 500 -28.51 9.40 -8.13
C ILE A 500 -29.33 8.33 -7.44
N LEU A 501 -30.06 7.53 -8.21
CA LEU A 501 -30.83 6.38 -7.74
C LEU A 501 -30.34 5.13 -8.49
N ASP A 502 -29.56 4.27 -7.80
CA ASP A 502 -29.12 2.98 -8.32
C ASP A 502 -30.00 1.85 -7.79
N GLY A 503 -30.39 0.93 -8.67
CA GLY A 503 -31.12 -0.28 -8.30
C GLY A 503 -32.63 -0.11 -8.35
N LEU A 504 -33.14 0.81 -9.19
CA LEU A 504 -34.58 1.01 -9.36
C LEU A 504 -35.25 -0.20 -10.00
N TYR A 505 -36.38 -0.63 -9.43
CA TYR A 505 -37.29 -1.61 -10.04
C TYR A 505 -38.30 -1.00 -11.00
N TYR A 506 -38.42 0.32 -11.01
CA TYR A 506 -39.36 1.05 -11.83
C TYR A 506 -38.68 2.26 -12.46
N ALA A 507 -38.85 2.41 -13.77
CA ALA A 507 -38.21 3.45 -14.57
C ALA A 507 -39.10 3.87 -15.76
N GLU A 508 -40.42 3.97 -15.55
CA GLU A 508 -41.33 4.49 -16.58
C GLU A 508 -41.26 6.03 -16.66
N PRO A 509 -41.75 6.65 -17.76
CA PRO A 509 -41.67 8.09 -17.96
C PRO A 509 -42.33 8.94 -16.86
N ASP A 510 -43.38 8.46 -16.21
CA ASP A 510 -44.06 9.17 -15.12
C ASP A 510 -43.13 9.43 -13.92
N LEU A 511 -42.12 8.59 -13.71
CA LEU A 511 -41.09 8.83 -12.70
C LEU A 511 -40.25 10.06 -13.06
N LEU A 512 -39.89 10.23 -14.33
CA LEU A 512 -39.12 11.38 -14.81
C LEU A 512 -39.94 12.67 -14.70
N ASP A 513 -41.23 12.62 -15.08
CA ASP A 513 -42.15 13.74 -14.93
C ASP A 513 -42.30 14.13 -13.45
N THR A 514 -42.42 13.14 -12.57
CA THR A 514 -42.46 13.36 -11.10
C THR A 514 -41.18 14.02 -10.60
N ILE A 515 -40.01 13.52 -11.01
CA ILE A 515 -38.70 14.08 -10.63
C ILE A 515 -38.56 15.52 -11.13
N ALA A 516 -38.93 15.78 -12.39
CA ALA A 516 -38.86 17.11 -12.99
C ALA A 516 -39.79 18.11 -12.29
N GLY A 517 -40.99 17.67 -11.90
CA GLY A 517 -41.94 18.48 -11.15
C GLY A 517 -41.51 18.80 -9.73
N ILE A 518 -40.91 17.83 -9.03
CA ILE A 518 -40.47 17.98 -7.63
C ILE A 518 -39.14 18.77 -7.55
N PHE A 519 -38.19 18.54 -8.46
CA PHE A 519 -36.85 19.13 -8.40
C PHE A 519 -36.53 19.99 -9.64
N PRO A 520 -37.15 21.19 -9.77
CA PRO A 520 -36.93 22.05 -10.93
C PRO A 520 -35.49 22.58 -11.05
N ASN A 521 -34.69 22.52 -9.98
CA ASN A 521 -33.30 22.98 -9.95
C ASN A 521 -32.27 21.86 -10.14
N LEU A 522 -32.71 20.64 -10.50
CA LEU A 522 -31.83 19.49 -10.66
C LEU A 522 -30.86 19.71 -11.84
N ARG A 523 -29.56 19.58 -11.59
CA ARG A 523 -28.47 19.76 -12.57
C ARG A 523 -27.93 18.43 -13.09
N ALA A 524 -28.00 17.39 -12.27
CA ALA A 524 -27.58 16.06 -12.65
C ALA A 524 -28.57 15.01 -12.12
N LEU A 525 -28.98 14.11 -12.99
CA LEU A 525 -29.84 12.98 -12.70
C LEU A 525 -29.17 11.71 -13.20
N THR A 526 -29.07 10.70 -12.35
CA THR A 526 -28.61 9.37 -12.75
C THR A 526 -29.56 8.33 -12.19
N LEU A 527 -30.15 7.53 -13.09
CA LEU A 527 -31.11 6.49 -12.76
C LEU A 527 -30.58 5.16 -13.31
N LEU A 528 -30.26 4.22 -12.42
CA LEU A 528 -29.84 2.88 -12.83
C LEU A 528 -30.97 1.89 -12.55
N TYR A 529 -31.59 1.45 -13.64
CA TYR A 529 -32.65 0.46 -13.64
C TYR A 529 -32.09 -0.97 -13.49
N ARG A 530 -32.70 -1.78 -12.62
CA ARG A 530 -32.28 -3.16 -12.34
C ARG A 530 -33.47 -4.11 -12.39
N GLN A 531 -33.62 -4.85 -13.48
CA GLN A 531 -34.75 -5.78 -13.66
C GLN A 531 -34.47 -7.17 -13.07
N THR A 532 -33.26 -7.71 -13.27
CA THR A 532 -32.82 -9.02 -12.74
C THR A 532 -31.31 -9.05 -12.47
N ARG A 533 -30.84 -9.99 -11.62
CA ARG A 533 -29.45 -10.07 -11.13
C ARG A 533 -28.37 -10.26 -12.21
N SER A 534 -28.71 -10.88 -13.33
CA SER A 534 -27.73 -11.44 -14.28
C SER A 534 -27.87 -10.95 -15.70
N ARG A 535 -28.88 -10.12 -15.99
CA ARG A 535 -29.10 -9.58 -17.33
C ARG A 535 -28.79 -8.10 -17.34
N VAL A 536 -28.15 -7.68 -18.43
CA VAL A 536 -28.09 -6.26 -18.82
C VAL A 536 -29.52 -5.74 -18.82
N SER A 537 -29.81 -4.78 -17.96
CA SER A 537 -31.14 -4.20 -17.88
C SER A 537 -31.30 -3.27 -19.07
N THR A 538 -32.30 -3.55 -19.91
CA THR A 538 -32.74 -2.62 -20.93
C THR A 538 -33.67 -1.62 -20.29
N TRP A 539 -33.45 -0.33 -20.52
CA TRP A 539 -34.40 0.70 -20.09
C TRP A 539 -35.79 0.38 -20.69
N PRO A 540 -36.90 0.55 -19.95
CA PRO A 540 -38.23 0.13 -20.41
C PRO A 540 -38.67 0.75 -21.74
N ARG A 541 -38.13 1.92 -22.07
CA ARG A 541 -38.34 2.62 -23.35
C ARG A 541 -37.02 3.15 -23.88
N THR A 542 -36.98 3.50 -25.18
CA THR A 542 -35.83 4.19 -25.76
C THR A 542 -35.59 5.51 -25.03
N SER A 543 -34.32 5.83 -24.79
CA SER A 543 -33.87 6.98 -24.00
C SER A 543 -34.04 8.35 -24.68
N TRP A 544 -34.82 8.42 -25.77
CA TRP A 544 -35.17 9.62 -26.52
C TRP A 544 -36.40 9.35 -27.40
#